data_AF-A0A800ETW6-F1
#
_entry.id   AF-A0A800ETW6-F1
#
_cell.length_a   1.000
_cell.length_b   1.000
_cell.length_c   1.000
_cell.angle_alpha   90.00
_cell.angle_beta   90.00
_cell.angle_gamma   90.00
#
_symmetry.space_group_name_H-M   'P 1'
#
loop_
_entity.id
_entity.type
_entity.pdbx_description
1 polymer ?
#
loop_
_entity_poly.entity_id
_entity_poly.type
_entity_poly.pdbx_seq_one_letter_code
_entity_poly.pdbx_strand_id
1 'polypeptide(L)'
;MSTLRYSATSVATRQIDVDPVRLRRMIKQVARPMNWVERTVRDLGHLAGRPLPLELRALVRRVLEFPSRYASTDGVAGTVGLTPGAMKARFRRCGLPSPFAYTVRLRALCACALLSRDSMTTASVAYHMGYSSSGNFCRAFLDLTGLRPLVGATLQGRLIVSTRLATELLQTEQLLKWDELGPLFVRAGLASHCGSRWETGGL
;
A
#
# COMPACT_ATOMS: atom_id res chain seq x y z
N MET A 1 -32.50 -12.97 -52.21
CA MET A 1 -31.21 -12.73 -51.52
C MET A 1 -31.29 -11.36 -50.84
N SER A 2 -31.54 -11.33 -49.54
CA SER A 2 -31.77 -10.11 -48.75
C SER A 2 -30.43 -9.56 -48.26
N THR A 3 -30.09 -8.33 -48.62
CA THR A 3 -28.87 -7.63 -48.20
C THR A 3 -29.12 -6.91 -46.89
N LEU A 4 -28.64 -7.50 -45.79
CA LEU A 4 -28.54 -6.84 -44.48
C LEU A 4 -27.56 -5.66 -44.59
N ARG A 5 -28.09 -4.43 -44.55
CA ARG A 5 -27.29 -3.21 -44.40
C ARG A 5 -26.86 -3.08 -42.95
N TYR A 6 -25.59 -3.36 -42.67
CA TYR A 6 -24.98 -3.08 -41.37
C TYR A 6 -24.78 -1.57 -41.26
N SER A 7 -25.63 -0.89 -40.47
CA SER A 7 -25.35 0.50 -40.06
C SER A 7 -24.31 0.47 -38.95
N ALA A 8 -23.06 0.76 -39.29
CA ALA A 8 -22.04 1.04 -38.29
C ALA A 8 -22.36 2.37 -37.63
N THR A 9 -22.96 2.34 -36.45
CA THR A 9 -23.08 3.52 -35.59
C THR A 9 -21.67 3.92 -35.16
N SER A 10 -21.11 4.98 -35.76
CA SER A 10 -19.83 5.53 -35.34
C SER A 10 -19.95 6.05 -33.91
N VAL A 11 -19.27 5.41 -32.96
CA VAL A 11 -19.12 5.96 -31.61
C VAL A 11 -18.21 7.18 -31.73
N ALA A 12 -18.76 8.38 -31.51
CA ALA A 12 -17.98 9.61 -31.46
C ALA A 12 -17.03 9.54 -30.26
N THR A 13 -15.79 9.13 -30.48
CA THR A 13 -14.74 9.22 -29.47
C THR A 13 -14.39 10.69 -29.28
N ARG A 14 -14.72 11.22 -28.09
CA ARG A 14 -14.34 12.58 -27.71
C ARG A 14 -12.82 12.67 -27.76
N GLN A 15 -12.29 13.48 -28.68
CA GLN A 15 -10.85 13.67 -28.84
C GLN A 15 -10.29 14.21 -27.52
N ILE A 16 -9.48 13.41 -26.84
CA ILE A 16 -8.77 13.84 -25.64
C ILE A 16 -7.64 14.76 -26.11
N ASP A 17 -7.68 16.02 -25.73
CA ASP A 17 -6.58 16.96 -25.95
C ASP A 17 -5.37 16.51 -25.11
N VAL A 18 -4.41 15.89 -25.79
CA VAL A 18 -3.16 15.37 -25.21
C VAL A 18 -1.99 16.32 -25.39
N ASP A 19 -2.25 17.62 -25.64
CA ASP A 19 -1.18 18.62 -25.67
C ASP A 19 -0.35 18.55 -24.37
N PRO A 20 0.95 18.19 -24.44
CA PRO A 20 1.73 17.86 -23.26
C PRO A 20 1.95 19.07 -22.34
N VAL A 21 1.93 20.30 -22.89
CA VAL A 21 2.11 21.54 -22.12
C VAL A 21 0.84 21.85 -21.33
N ARG A 22 -0.32 21.80 -21.99
CA ARG A 22 -1.63 21.98 -21.37
C ARG A 22 -1.89 20.89 -20.33
N LEU A 23 -1.60 19.62 -20.66
CA LEU A 23 -1.74 18.50 -19.74
C LEU A 23 -0.88 18.69 -18.49
N ARG A 24 0.39 19.08 -18.66
CA ARG A 24 1.30 19.37 -17.52
C ARG A 24 0.80 20.54 -16.68
N ARG A 25 0.24 21.58 -17.30
CA ARG A 25 -0.36 22.73 -16.59
C ARG A 25 -1.59 22.30 -15.77
N MET A 26 -2.50 21.53 -16.38
CA MET A 26 -3.69 21.00 -15.71
C MET A 26 -3.31 20.07 -14.55
N ILE A 27 -2.34 19.17 -14.75
CA ILE A 27 -1.81 18.30 -13.69
C ILE A 27 -1.28 19.16 -12.54
N LYS A 28 -0.48 20.20 -12.80
CA LYS A 28 0.03 21.09 -11.73
C LYS A 28 -1.07 21.85 -10.99
N GLN A 29 -2.15 22.24 -11.68
CA GLN A 29 -3.27 22.98 -11.08
C GLN A 29 -4.17 22.10 -10.21
N VAL A 30 -4.34 20.82 -10.57
CA VAL A 30 -5.20 19.87 -9.86
C VAL A 30 -4.42 19.03 -8.85
N ALA A 31 -3.11 18.86 -9.04
CA ALA A 31 -2.26 18.08 -8.14
C ALA A 31 -2.16 18.75 -6.78
N ARG A 32 -2.94 18.25 -5.83
CA ARG A 32 -2.62 18.45 -4.41
C ARG A 32 -1.33 17.70 -4.11
N PRO A 33 -0.34 18.31 -3.42
CA PRO A 33 0.83 17.58 -2.96
C PRO A 33 0.36 16.49 -2.01
N MET A 34 0.32 15.26 -2.50
CA MET A 34 0.05 14.11 -1.67
C MET A 34 1.34 13.69 -1.01
N ASN A 35 1.27 13.48 0.30
CA ASN A 35 2.33 12.76 1.00
C ASN A 35 2.51 11.36 0.36
N TRP A 36 3.66 10.76 0.59
CA TRP A 36 4.02 9.49 -0.04
C TRP A 36 3.07 8.34 0.37
N VAL A 37 2.48 8.40 1.57
CA VAL A 37 1.51 7.41 2.09
C VAL A 37 0.23 7.43 1.25
N GLU A 38 -0.37 8.61 1.03
CA GLU A 38 -1.57 8.76 0.20
C GLU A 38 -1.33 8.32 -1.24
N ARG A 39 -0.11 8.58 -1.75
CA ARG A 39 0.30 8.10 -3.08
C ARG A 39 0.33 6.59 -3.13
N THR A 40 0.99 5.93 -2.18
CA THR A 40 1.03 4.46 -2.12
C THR A 40 -0.36 3.85 -1.97
N VAL A 41 -1.22 4.42 -1.11
CA VAL A 41 -2.62 3.96 -0.97
C VAL A 41 -3.37 4.04 -2.31
N ARG A 42 -3.23 5.16 -3.03
CA ARG A 42 -3.86 5.35 -4.34
C ARG A 42 -3.29 4.37 -5.37
N ASP A 43 -1.98 4.23 -5.45
CA ASP A 43 -1.30 3.36 -6.41
C ASP A 43 -1.71 1.90 -6.20
N LEU A 44 -1.80 1.44 -4.95
CA LEU A 44 -2.32 0.12 -4.62
C LEU A 44 -3.78 -0.07 -5.04
N GLY A 45 -4.61 0.97 -4.89
CA GLY A 45 -5.98 0.94 -5.40
C GLY A 45 -6.03 0.83 -6.93
N HIS A 46 -5.18 1.56 -7.65
CA HIS A 46 -5.09 1.44 -9.11
C HIS A 46 -4.63 0.04 -9.54
N LEU A 47 -3.61 -0.51 -8.88
CA LEU A 47 -3.12 -1.87 -9.16
C LEU A 47 -4.15 -2.96 -8.83
N ALA A 48 -4.99 -2.73 -7.81
CA ALA A 48 -6.10 -3.62 -7.47
C ALA A 48 -7.34 -3.40 -8.36
N GLY A 49 -7.32 -2.44 -9.29
CA GLY A 49 -8.44 -2.12 -10.17
C GLY A 49 -9.59 -1.35 -9.52
N ARG A 50 -9.48 -0.99 -8.23
CA ARG A 50 -10.51 -0.23 -7.49
C ARG A 50 -9.95 0.43 -6.22
N PRO A 51 -10.59 1.49 -5.69
CA PRO A 51 -10.20 2.06 -4.41
C PRO A 51 -10.19 1.00 -3.29
N LEU A 52 -9.17 1.06 -2.43
CA LEU A 52 -9.05 0.13 -1.29
C LEU A 52 -10.21 0.32 -0.31
N PRO A 53 -10.80 -0.78 0.22
CA PRO A 53 -11.76 -0.75 1.34
C PRO A 53 -11.25 0.07 2.50
N LEU A 54 -12.16 0.68 3.28
CA LEU A 54 -11.79 1.64 4.33
C LEU A 54 -10.88 1.01 5.39
N GLU A 55 -11.18 -0.22 5.82
CA GLU A 55 -10.40 -0.95 6.82
C GLU A 55 -8.99 -1.28 6.32
N LEU A 56 -8.89 -1.75 5.07
CA LEU A 56 -7.60 -2.00 4.45
C LEU A 56 -6.80 -0.70 4.33
N ARG A 57 -7.45 0.38 3.90
CA ARG A 57 -6.82 1.71 3.78
C ARG A 57 -6.27 2.18 5.12
N ALA A 58 -7.01 1.99 6.20
CA ALA A 58 -6.56 2.33 7.55
C ALA A 58 -5.34 1.50 7.97
N LEU A 59 -5.33 0.19 7.68
CA LEU A 59 -4.15 -0.64 7.92
C LEU A 59 -2.96 -0.18 7.08
N VAL A 60 -3.14 0.03 5.77
CA VAL A 60 -2.07 0.47 4.86
C VAL A 60 -1.42 1.74 5.40
N ARG A 61 -2.22 2.78 5.71
CA ARG A 61 -1.69 4.05 6.23
C ARG A 61 -0.84 3.84 7.48
N ARG A 62 -1.33 3.08 8.45
CA ARG A 62 -0.59 2.83 9.69
C ARG A 62 0.69 2.02 9.52
N VAL A 63 0.68 1.03 8.64
CA VAL A 63 1.90 0.25 8.36
C VAL A 63 2.95 1.14 7.70
N LEU A 64 2.52 2.04 6.81
CA LEU A 64 3.42 2.97 6.12
C LEU A 64 3.94 4.07 7.06
N GLU A 65 3.14 4.54 8.02
CA GLU A 65 3.54 5.53 9.03
C GLU A 65 4.39 4.94 10.16
N PHE A 66 4.07 3.72 10.62
CA PHE A 66 4.69 3.09 11.80
C PHE A 66 5.15 1.65 11.52
N PRO A 67 6.08 1.43 10.56
CA PRO A 67 6.39 0.09 10.05
C PRO A 67 6.90 -0.89 11.11
N SER A 68 7.65 -0.42 12.11
CA SER A 68 8.16 -1.27 13.20
C SER A 68 7.04 -1.80 14.11
N ARG A 69 5.97 -1.03 14.36
CA ARG A 69 4.82 -1.45 15.18
C ARG A 69 4.01 -2.59 14.54
N TYR A 70 4.06 -2.69 13.21
CA TYR A 70 3.36 -3.70 12.43
C TYR A 70 4.25 -4.87 12.02
N ALA A 71 5.36 -5.07 12.74
CA ALA A 71 6.36 -6.06 12.39
C ALA A 71 5.98 -7.51 12.73
N SER A 72 4.96 -7.70 13.55
CA SER A 72 4.48 -9.00 14.00
C SER A 72 2.96 -9.01 14.06
N THR A 73 2.35 -10.21 14.09
CA THR A 73 0.90 -10.31 14.34
C THR A 73 0.52 -9.74 15.70
N ASP A 74 1.42 -9.83 16.67
CA ASP A 74 1.24 -9.28 18.02
C ASP A 74 1.10 -7.76 18.00
N GLY A 75 2.04 -7.06 17.35
CA GLY A 75 1.95 -5.61 17.20
C GLY A 75 0.68 -5.16 16.47
N VAL A 76 0.28 -5.89 15.41
CA VAL A 76 -0.98 -5.62 14.69
C VAL A 76 -2.19 -5.78 15.62
N ALA A 77 -2.25 -6.89 16.37
CA ALA A 77 -3.37 -7.20 17.26
C ALA A 77 -3.46 -6.22 18.43
N GLY A 78 -2.32 -5.88 19.04
CA GLY A 78 -2.22 -4.89 20.11
C GLY A 78 -2.76 -3.52 19.69
N THR A 79 -2.53 -3.09 18.45
CA THR A 79 -3.03 -1.78 17.96
C THR A 79 -4.55 -1.68 17.91
N VAL A 80 -5.27 -2.80 17.93
CA VAL A 80 -6.74 -2.85 17.88
C VAL A 80 -7.35 -3.51 19.13
N GLY A 81 -6.56 -3.71 20.19
CA GLY A 81 -7.02 -4.29 21.45
C GLY A 81 -7.40 -5.78 21.37
N LEU A 82 -6.76 -6.54 20.48
CA LEU A 82 -6.96 -7.98 20.34
C LEU A 82 -5.71 -8.77 20.71
N THR A 83 -5.90 -10.04 21.07
CA THR A 83 -4.80 -11.01 21.13
C THR A 83 -4.39 -11.45 19.72
N PRO A 84 -3.16 -11.93 19.51
CA PRO A 84 -2.72 -12.45 18.21
C PRO A 84 -3.60 -13.58 17.68
N GLY A 85 -4.07 -14.47 18.58
CA GLY A 85 -4.96 -15.58 18.26
C GLY A 85 -6.34 -15.10 17.81
N ALA A 86 -6.94 -14.15 18.52
CA ALA A 86 -8.24 -13.57 18.15
C ALA A 86 -8.16 -12.83 16.80
N MET A 87 -7.06 -12.10 16.56
CA MET A 87 -6.81 -11.43 15.29
C MET A 87 -6.72 -12.43 14.12
N LYS A 88 -5.91 -13.49 14.25
CA LYS A 88 -5.82 -14.56 13.23
C LYS A 88 -7.17 -15.24 13.01
N ALA A 89 -7.91 -15.54 14.08
CA ALA A 89 -9.22 -16.16 13.98
C ALA A 89 -10.22 -15.27 13.24
N ARG A 90 -10.18 -13.95 13.47
CA ARG A 90 -11.04 -12.98 12.78
C ARG A 90 -10.77 -12.93 11.27
N PHE A 91 -9.49 -12.80 10.87
CA PHE A 91 -9.12 -12.84 9.44
C PHE A 91 -9.51 -14.16 8.79
N ARG A 92 -9.28 -15.29 9.46
CA ARG A 92 -9.67 -16.62 8.96
C ARG A 92 -11.19 -16.74 8.76
N ARG A 93 -12.01 -16.22 9.68
CA ARG A 93 -13.48 -16.25 9.56
C ARG A 93 -13.99 -15.46 8.36
N CYS A 94 -13.35 -14.36 8.01
CA CYS A 94 -13.64 -13.57 6.80
C CYS A 94 -12.98 -14.17 5.54
N GLY A 95 -12.30 -15.32 5.61
CA GLY A 95 -11.60 -15.91 4.47
C GLY A 95 -10.41 -15.08 3.96
N LEU A 96 -9.82 -14.26 4.82
CA LEU A 96 -8.65 -13.43 4.50
C LEU A 96 -7.33 -14.13 4.86
N PRO A 97 -6.26 -13.91 4.09
CA PRO A 97 -4.89 -14.27 4.49
C PRO A 97 -4.52 -13.66 5.84
N SER A 98 -3.56 -14.26 6.55
CA SER A 98 -3.19 -13.75 7.88
C SER A 98 -2.83 -12.25 7.87
N PRO A 99 -3.09 -11.49 8.95
CA PRO A 99 -2.77 -10.06 9.00
C PRO A 99 -1.29 -9.77 8.71
N PHE A 100 -0.41 -10.66 9.15
CA PHE A 100 1.04 -10.56 8.90
C PHE A 100 1.40 -10.63 7.41
N ALA A 101 0.64 -11.38 6.60
CA ALA A 101 0.88 -11.46 5.16
C ALA A 101 0.75 -10.09 4.48
N TYR A 102 -0.20 -9.27 4.94
CA TYR A 102 -0.37 -7.90 4.47
C TYR A 102 0.75 -7.00 4.99
N THR A 103 1.00 -7.00 6.30
CA THR A 103 1.95 -6.05 6.89
C THR A 103 3.38 -6.28 6.43
N VAL A 104 3.81 -7.54 6.21
CA VAL A 104 5.17 -7.82 5.75
C VAL A 104 5.43 -7.24 4.34
N ARG A 105 4.44 -7.30 3.43
CA ARG A 105 4.55 -6.73 2.07
C ARG A 105 4.42 -5.22 2.05
N LEU A 106 3.52 -4.66 2.86
CA LEU A 106 3.40 -3.21 3.03
C LEU A 106 4.67 -2.60 3.63
N ARG A 107 5.32 -3.28 4.59
CA ARG A 107 6.62 -2.88 5.14
C ARG A 107 7.72 -2.94 4.08
N ALA A 108 7.69 -3.91 3.16
CA ALA A 108 8.63 -3.92 2.04
C ALA A 108 8.44 -2.71 1.11
N LEU A 109 7.20 -2.32 0.81
CA LEU A 109 6.93 -1.08 0.05
C LEU A 109 7.42 0.18 0.78
N CYS A 110 7.21 0.25 2.09
CA CYS A 110 7.74 1.32 2.92
C CYS A 110 9.28 1.37 2.85
N ALA A 111 9.94 0.20 2.95
CA ALA A 111 11.39 0.12 2.84
C ALA A 111 11.89 0.61 1.46
N CYS A 112 11.22 0.23 0.37
CA CYS A 112 11.57 0.77 -0.95
C CYS A 112 11.43 2.29 -0.99
N ALA A 113 10.33 2.84 -0.47
CA ALA A 113 10.07 4.28 -0.48
C ALA A 113 11.09 5.07 0.35
N LEU A 114 11.53 4.52 1.49
CA LEU A 114 12.57 5.12 2.32
C LEU A 114 13.94 5.05 1.63
N LEU A 115 14.32 3.91 1.06
CA LEU A 115 15.58 3.74 0.35
C LEU A 115 15.69 4.57 -0.94
N SER A 116 14.56 5.04 -1.48
CA SER A 116 14.56 5.98 -2.61
C SER A 116 14.93 7.41 -2.20
N ARG A 117 15.12 7.70 -0.91
CA ARG A 117 15.54 9.02 -0.42
C ARG A 117 17.05 9.03 -0.27
N ASP A 118 17.70 10.08 -0.77
CA ASP A 118 19.16 10.19 -0.83
C ASP A 118 19.85 10.11 0.55
N SER A 119 19.14 10.40 1.64
CA SER A 119 19.66 10.36 3.00
C SER A 119 19.56 9.00 3.71
N MET A 120 18.92 7.99 3.12
CA MET A 120 18.62 6.73 3.79
C MET A 120 19.57 5.61 3.37
N THR A 121 20.31 5.05 4.33
CA THR A 121 21.12 3.84 4.12
C THR A 121 20.32 2.56 4.38
N THR A 122 20.75 1.43 3.81
CA THR A 122 20.16 0.11 4.09
C THR A 122 20.15 -0.22 5.59
N ALA A 123 21.18 0.17 6.33
CA ALA A 123 21.25 -0.03 7.77
C ALA A 123 20.19 0.82 8.51
N SER A 124 20.09 2.11 8.18
CA SER A 124 19.08 3.00 8.79
C SER A 124 17.65 2.51 8.54
N VAL A 125 17.36 2.04 7.32
CA VAL A 125 16.06 1.48 6.96
C VAL A 125 15.79 0.17 7.71
N ALA A 126 16.79 -0.71 7.84
CA ALA A 126 16.63 -1.95 8.62
C ALA A 126 16.21 -1.67 10.07
N TYR A 127 16.88 -0.73 10.75
CA TYR A 127 16.52 -0.34 12.12
C TYR A 127 15.16 0.36 12.20
N HIS A 128 14.84 1.26 11.26
CA HIS A 128 13.53 1.90 11.19
C HIS A 128 12.40 0.87 10.99
N MET A 129 12.69 -0.21 10.27
CA MET A 129 11.77 -1.33 10.11
C MET A 129 11.71 -2.24 11.35
N GLY A 130 12.60 -2.11 12.32
CA GLY A 130 12.63 -2.97 13.52
C GLY A 130 13.43 -4.27 13.36
N TYR A 131 14.37 -4.33 12.40
CA TYR A 131 15.34 -5.42 12.33
C TYR A 131 16.56 -5.12 13.20
N SER A 132 17.14 -6.17 13.80
CA SER A 132 18.36 -6.07 14.61
C SER A 132 19.64 -5.86 13.78
N SER A 133 19.60 -6.14 12.48
CA SER A 133 20.73 -5.93 11.58
C SER A 133 20.28 -5.72 10.13
N SER A 134 21.12 -5.02 9.35
CA SER A 134 20.92 -4.84 7.91
C SER A 134 20.93 -6.16 7.15
N GLY A 135 21.76 -7.13 7.58
CA GLY A 135 21.83 -8.46 6.98
C GLY A 135 20.52 -9.25 7.10
N ASN A 136 19.89 -9.22 8.29
CA ASN A 136 18.60 -9.87 8.52
C ASN A 136 17.49 -9.22 7.68
N PHE A 137 17.49 -7.89 7.59
CA PHE A 137 16.58 -7.15 6.72
C PHE A 137 16.77 -7.52 5.24
N CYS A 138 17.99 -7.51 4.73
CA CYS A 138 18.28 -7.82 3.33
C CYS A 138 17.82 -9.23 2.94
N ARG A 139 18.05 -10.23 3.80
CA ARG A 139 17.59 -11.60 3.58
C ARG A 139 16.06 -11.67 3.57
N ALA A 140 15.40 -11.17 4.60
CA ALA A 140 13.94 -11.18 4.68
C ALA A 140 13.27 -10.43 3.50
N PHE A 141 13.86 -9.31 3.07
CA PHE A 141 13.38 -8.56 1.92
C PHE A 141 13.56 -9.35 0.61
N LEU A 142 14.72 -9.99 0.42
CA LEU A 142 14.99 -10.84 -0.75
C LEU A 142 14.04 -12.04 -0.79
N ASP A 143 13.86 -12.74 0.32
CA ASP A 143 12.99 -13.91 0.41
C ASP A 143 11.53 -13.56 0.09
N LEU A 144 11.08 -12.38 0.53
CA LEU A 144 9.72 -11.90 0.28
C LEU A 144 9.51 -11.40 -1.16
N THR A 145 10.45 -10.59 -1.66
CA THR A 145 10.24 -9.82 -2.90
C THR A 145 10.93 -10.41 -4.12
N GLY A 146 11.92 -11.29 -3.92
CA GLY A 146 12.84 -11.74 -4.97
C GLY A 146 13.87 -10.69 -5.40
N LEU A 147 13.91 -9.51 -4.76
CA LEU A 147 14.80 -8.42 -5.11
C LEU A 147 15.72 -8.06 -3.94
N ARG A 148 16.91 -7.53 -4.23
CA ARG A 148 17.72 -6.85 -3.20
C ARG A 148 17.09 -5.50 -2.84
N PRO A 149 17.20 -4.99 -1.60
CA PRO A 149 16.55 -3.76 -1.18
C PRO A 149 16.82 -2.55 -2.08
N LEU A 150 18.09 -2.35 -2.49
CA LEU A 150 18.46 -1.22 -3.37
C LEU A 150 17.82 -1.33 -4.76
N VAL A 151 17.70 -2.55 -5.31
CA VAL A 151 16.99 -2.78 -6.58
C VAL A 151 15.49 -2.51 -6.40
N GLY A 152 14.92 -2.97 -5.28
CA GLY A 152 13.53 -2.69 -4.89
C GLY A 152 13.22 -1.19 -4.72
N ALA A 153 14.21 -0.38 -4.37
CA ALA A 153 14.07 1.07 -4.22
C ALA A 153 14.00 1.83 -5.55
N THR A 154 14.41 1.23 -6.67
CA THR A 154 14.26 1.84 -8.00
C THR A 154 12.77 1.96 -8.37
N LEU A 155 12.43 2.82 -9.34
CA LEU A 155 11.05 2.92 -9.82
C LEU A 155 10.51 1.55 -10.30
N GLN A 156 11.30 0.82 -11.09
CA GLN A 156 10.95 -0.50 -11.59
C GLN A 156 10.81 -1.53 -10.46
N GLY A 157 11.75 -1.56 -9.51
CA GLY A 157 11.70 -2.45 -8.36
C GLY A 157 10.45 -2.22 -7.51
N ARG A 158 10.08 -0.96 -7.25
CA ARG A 158 8.85 -0.63 -6.53
C ARG A 158 7.60 -1.13 -7.24
N LEU A 159 7.55 -0.96 -8.56
CA LEU A 159 6.43 -1.47 -9.37
C LEU A 159 6.31 -3.00 -9.26
N ILE A 160 7.43 -3.73 -9.30
CA ILE A 160 7.43 -5.20 -9.13
C ILE A 160 6.87 -5.57 -7.74
N VAL A 161 7.37 -4.92 -6.68
CA VAL A 161 6.92 -5.20 -5.30
C VAL A 161 5.43 -4.87 -5.12
N SER A 162 4.96 -3.73 -5.63
CA SER A 162 3.56 -3.31 -5.50
C SER A 162 2.63 -4.19 -6.32
N THR A 163 3.03 -4.56 -7.54
CA THR A 163 2.23 -5.45 -8.40
C THR A 163 2.12 -6.83 -7.76
N ARG A 164 3.22 -7.39 -7.23
CA ARG A 164 3.18 -8.68 -6.53
C ARG A 164 2.24 -8.64 -5.32
N LEU A 165 2.32 -7.59 -4.49
CA LEU A 165 1.38 -7.38 -3.39
C LEU A 165 -0.07 -7.38 -3.89
N ALA A 166 -0.34 -6.63 -4.97
CA ALA A 166 -1.69 -6.52 -5.51
C ALA A 166 -2.23 -7.86 -6.03
N THR A 167 -1.40 -8.61 -6.77
CA THR A 167 -1.79 -9.91 -7.34
C THR A 167 -1.98 -11.00 -6.28
N GLU A 168 -1.27 -10.93 -5.16
CA GLU A 168 -1.33 -11.95 -4.10
C GLU A 168 -2.43 -11.66 -3.06
N LEU A 169 -2.68 -10.40 -2.74
CA LEU A 169 -3.46 -10.01 -1.56
C LEU A 169 -4.57 -8.98 -1.80
N LEU A 170 -4.61 -8.34 -2.97
CA LEU A 170 -5.58 -7.29 -3.30
C LEU A 170 -6.49 -7.67 -4.48
N GLN A 171 -6.72 -8.97 -4.69
CA GLN A 171 -7.69 -9.41 -5.68
C GLN A 171 -9.10 -8.94 -5.29
N THR A 172 -9.97 -8.69 -6.27
CA THR A 172 -11.32 -8.14 -6.03
C THR A 172 -12.11 -8.93 -4.98
N GLU A 173 -12.04 -10.27 -5.01
CA GLU A 173 -12.70 -11.13 -4.03
C GLU A 173 -12.17 -10.89 -2.60
N GLN A 174 -10.84 -10.76 -2.45
CA GLN A 174 -10.22 -10.45 -1.16
C GLN A 174 -10.64 -9.07 -0.67
N LEU A 175 -10.72 -8.07 -1.56
CA LEU A 175 -11.15 -6.71 -1.20
C LEU A 175 -12.58 -6.66 -0.67
N LEU A 176 -13.50 -7.48 -1.19
CA LEU A 176 -14.87 -7.53 -0.66
C LEU A 176 -14.91 -8.09 0.77
N LYS A 177 -14.07 -9.09 1.07
CA LYS A 177 -13.96 -9.69 2.41
C LYS A 177 -13.42 -8.72 3.47
N TRP A 178 -12.72 -7.66 3.06
CA TRP A 178 -12.26 -6.62 3.99
C TRP A 178 -13.41 -5.80 4.59
N ASP A 179 -14.54 -5.67 3.89
CA ASP A 179 -15.72 -4.98 4.41
C ASP A 179 -16.39 -5.78 5.55
N GLU A 180 -16.23 -7.10 5.56
CA GLU A 180 -16.75 -8.00 6.60
C GLU A 180 -15.99 -7.93 7.93
N LEU A 181 -14.78 -7.38 7.96
CA LEU A 181 -14.00 -7.24 9.19
C LEU A 181 -14.65 -6.29 10.20
N GLY A 182 -15.61 -5.46 9.77
CA GLY A 182 -16.17 -4.36 10.57
C GLY A 182 -15.12 -3.29 10.88
N PRO A 183 -15.44 -2.29 11.72
CA PRO A 183 -14.60 -1.11 11.92
C PRO A 183 -13.39 -1.35 12.84
N LEU A 184 -12.56 -2.35 12.52
CA LEU A 184 -11.47 -2.85 13.36
C LEU A 184 -10.29 -1.89 13.40
N PHE A 185 -9.77 -1.55 12.22
CA PHE A 185 -8.64 -0.65 12.09
C PHE A 185 -9.13 0.78 12.19
N VAL A 186 -10.23 1.19 11.55
CA VAL A 186 -10.66 2.61 11.60
C VAL A 186 -10.84 3.12 13.04
N ARG A 187 -11.48 2.33 13.93
CA ARG A 187 -11.68 2.71 15.33
C ARG A 187 -10.38 2.90 16.11
N ALA A 188 -9.41 2.01 15.92
CA ALA A 188 -8.11 2.14 16.56
C ALA A 188 -7.36 3.43 16.17
N GLY A 189 -7.66 3.99 15.00
CA GLY A 189 -7.05 5.24 14.51
C GLY A 189 -7.56 6.46 15.23
N LEU A 190 -8.85 6.49 15.54
CA LEU A 190 -9.45 7.61 16.29
C LEU A 190 -8.88 7.70 17.71
N ALA A 191 -8.56 6.57 18.33
CA ALA A 191 -7.95 6.53 19.66
C ALA A 191 -6.48 6.98 19.68
N SER A 192 -5.75 6.88 18.55
CA SER A 192 -4.31 7.16 18.47
C SER A 192 -3.95 8.59 18.07
N HIS A 193 -4.92 9.41 17.62
CA HIS A 193 -4.69 10.82 17.25
C HIS A 193 -4.55 11.77 18.46
N CYS A 194 -4.66 11.29 19.69
CA CYS A 194 -4.52 12.12 20.89
C CYS A 194 -3.05 12.25 21.39
N GLY A 195 -2.04 11.76 20.65
CA GLY A 195 -0.69 11.67 21.23
C GLY A 195 0.49 11.49 20.28
N SER A 196 0.54 12.17 19.13
CA SER A 196 1.76 12.14 18.31
C SER A 196 2.15 13.47 17.68
N ARG A 197 2.80 14.30 18.51
CA ARG A 197 3.65 15.44 18.15
C ARG A 197 4.93 14.92 17.49
N TRP A 198 4.96 14.80 16.16
CA TRP A 198 6.20 14.69 15.38
C TRP A 198 6.15 15.39 14.01
N GLU A 199 5.11 16.18 13.73
CA GLU A 199 5.10 17.15 12.62
C GLU A 199 5.67 18.49 13.09
N THR A 200 6.98 18.57 13.28
CA THR A 200 7.81 19.78 13.04
C THR A 200 9.26 19.38 13.26
N GLY A 201 9.96 19.09 12.17
CA GLY A 201 11.39 18.84 12.15
C GLY A 201 11.90 19.08 10.75
N GLY A 202 11.71 20.31 10.26
CA GLY A 202 12.47 20.80 9.13
C GLY A 202 13.92 20.98 9.57
N LEU A 203 14.83 20.44 8.76
CA LEU A 203 16.06 21.05 8.23
C LEU A 203 16.71 20.01 7.30
#